data_AF-A0A7C7RXM7-F1
#
_entry.id   AF-A0A7C7RXM7-F1
#
_cell.length_a   1.000
_cell.length_b   1.000
_cell.length_c   1.000
_cell.angle_alpha   90.00
_cell.angle_beta   90.00
_cell.angle_gamma   90.00
#
_symmetry.space_group_name_H-M   'P 1'
#
loop_
_entity.id
_entity.type
_entity.pdbx_description
1 polymer ?
#
loop_
_entity_poly.entity_id
_entity_poly.type
_entity_poly.pdbx_seq_one_letter_code
_entity_poly.pdbx_strand_id
1 'polypeptide(L)'
;MTGKRVVIVESPTKARTLTAYLGRGFEVHSSKGHVRDLPDKELGVDVKRGFSAKWVVRDRRVVSTLKRAVREAAAVYLATDPDREGEAIAFDLLELLG
;
A
#
# COMPACT_ATOMS: atom_id res chain seq x y z
N MET A 1 9.24 19.36 -15.32
CA MET A 1 8.23 18.41 -14.79
C MET A 1 8.45 18.26 -13.29
N THR A 2 7.76 19.03 -12.45
CA THR A 2 7.77 18.81 -10.99
C THR A 2 6.61 17.87 -10.66
N GLY A 3 6.75 16.58 -10.96
CA GLY A 3 5.74 15.59 -10.58
C GLY A 3 5.59 15.57 -9.06
N LYS A 4 4.36 15.44 -8.57
CA LYS A 4 4.11 15.36 -7.13
C LYS A 4 4.77 14.09 -6.57
N ARG A 5 5.26 14.17 -5.34
CA ARG A 5 5.78 13.02 -4.59
C ARG A 5 4.62 12.36 -3.86
N VAL A 6 4.43 11.06 -4.04
CA VAL A 6 3.35 10.31 -3.38
C VAL A 6 3.90 9.66 -2.12
N VAL A 7 3.19 9.79 -1.01
CA VAL A 7 3.48 9.12 0.26
C VAL A 7 2.31 8.21 0.60
N ILE A 8 2.55 6.94 0.86
CA ILE A 8 1.51 5.97 1.23
C ILE A 8 1.77 5.51 2.67
N VAL A 9 0.75 5.65 3.52
CA VAL A 9 0.76 5.18 4.91
C VAL A 9 -0.37 4.18 5.16
N GLU A 10 -0.33 3.45 6.26
CA GLU A 10 -1.32 2.42 6.53
C GLU A 10 -2.67 3.02 6.98
N SER A 11 -2.68 4.09 7.77
CA SER A 11 -3.92 4.62 8.38
C SER A 11 -4.36 6.01 7.88
N PRO A 12 -5.68 6.29 7.78
CA PRO A 12 -6.18 7.60 7.36
C PRO A 12 -5.78 8.74 8.31
N THR A 13 -5.60 8.44 9.59
CA THR A 13 -5.18 9.42 10.59
C THR A 13 -3.74 9.86 10.36
N LYS A 14 -2.80 8.93 10.13
CA LYS A 14 -1.42 9.30 9.76
C LYS A 14 -1.36 10.07 8.44
N ALA A 15 -2.21 9.72 7.47
CA ALA A 15 -2.25 10.45 6.20
C ALA A 15 -2.62 11.92 6.41
N ARG A 16 -3.62 12.21 7.26
CA ARG A 16 -3.99 13.58 7.64
C ARG A 16 -2.84 14.31 8.36
N THR A 17 -2.20 13.65 9.33
CA THR A 17 -1.08 14.23 10.08
C THR A 17 0.12 14.56 9.18
N LEU A 18 0.56 13.62 8.33
CA LEU A 18 1.68 13.84 7.42
C LEU A 18 1.36 14.87 6.34
N THR A 19 0.11 14.95 5.86
CA THR A 19 -0.31 16.02 4.94
C THR A 19 -0.06 17.40 5.54
N ALA A 20 -0.38 17.58 6.82
CA ALA A 20 -0.16 18.84 7.53
C ALA A 20 1.33 19.17 7.69
N TYR A 21 2.19 18.16 7.87
CA TYR A 21 3.63 18.36 8.03
C TYR A 21 4.38 18.58 6.71
N LEU A 22 4.06 17.81 5.67
CA LEU A 22 4.79 17.84 4.40
C LEU A 22 4.37 18.99 3.48
N GLY A 23 3.10 19.39 3.55
CA GLY A 23 2.58 20.53 2.79
C GLY A 23 2.64 20.35 1.27
N ARG A 24 2.86 21.46 0.56
CA ARG A 24 2.79 21.50 -0.91
C ARG A 24 3.91 20.67 -1.55
N GLY A 25 3.55 19.90 -2.58
CA GLY A 25 4.49 19.06 -3.36
C GLY A 25 4.52 17.59 -2.93
N PHE A 26 3.78 17.25 -1.87
CA PHE A 26 3.49 15.88 -1.49
C PHE A 26 2.00 15.59 -1.62
N GLU A 27 1.67 14.37 -2.01
CA GLU A 27 0.33 13.82 -2.03
C GLU A 27 0.31 12.58 -1.14
N VAL A 28 -0.38 12.66 0.00
CA VAL A 28 -0.39 11.61 1.00
C VAL A 28 -1.66 10.79 0.90
N HIS A 29 -1.51 9.48 0.72
CA HIS A 29 -2.59 8.51 0.63
C HIS A 29 -2.53 7.51 1.79
N SER A 30 -3.67 6.88 2.09
CA SER A 30 -3.73 5.77 3.04
C SER A 30 -4.13 4.48 2.32
N SER A 31 -3.43 3.38 2.62
CA SER A 31 -3.80 2.03 2.16
C SER A 31 -4.99 1.43 2.94
N LYS A 32 -5.38 2.06 4.06
CA LYS A 32 -6.38 1.57 5.02
C LYS A 32 -6.01 0.20 5.60
N GLY A 33 -4.74 0.00 5.89
CA GLY A 33 -4.14 -1.24 6.38
C GLY A 33 -3.68 -2.15 5.24
N HIS A 34 -3.81 -3.46 5.44
CA HIS A 34 -3.48 -4.49 4.45
C HIS A 34 -4.29 -4.34 3.17
N VAL A 35 -3.61 -4.38 2.02
CA VAL A 35 -4.23 -4.29 0.68
C VAL A 35 -4.47 -5.65 0.04
N ARG A 36 -3.80 -6.70 0.53
CA ARG A 36 -4.05 -8.10 0.20
C ARG A 36 -4.34 -8.91 1.47
N ASP A 37 -4.92 -10.07 1.27
CA ASP A 37 -5.11 -11.09 2.31
C ASP A 37 -5.14 -12.48 1.67
N LEU A 38 -5.18 -13.52 2.49
CA LEU A 38 -5.58 -14.85 2.05
C LEU A 38 -7.10 -14.87 1.74
N PRO A 39 -7.56 -15.76 0.85
CA PRO A 39 -8.98 -15.94 0.58
C PRO A 39 -9.77 -16.35 1.82
N ASP A 40 -10.94 -15.74 2.04
CA ASP A 40 -11.78 -16.04 3.22
C ASP A 40 -12.36 -17.46 3.27
N LYS A 41 -12.47 -18.13 2.11
CA LYS A 41 -13.25 -19.38 1.94
C LYS A 41 -12.40 -20.62 1.66
N GLU A 42 -11.08 -20.49 1.69
CA GLU A 42 -10.13 -21.59 1.48
C GLU A 42 -8.85 -21.32 2.25
N LEU A 43 -8.01 -22.34 2.44
CA LEU A 43 -6.76 -22.20 3.22
C LEU A 43 -5.83 -21.12 2.65
N GLY A 44 -5.85 -20.88 1.34
CA GLY A 44 -5.01 -19.87 0.71
C GLY A 44 -3.52 -20.20 0.70
N VAL A 45 -3.08 -21.35 1.22
CA VAL A 45 -1.67 -21.75 1.30
C VAL A 45 -1.50 -23.15 0.74
N ASP A 46 -0.58 -23.32 -0.21
CA ASP A 46 -0.20 -24.64 -0.74
C ASP A 46 0.91 -25.27 0.10
N VAL A 47 0.51 -26.13 1.05
CA VAL A 47 1.43 -26.84 1.94
C VAL A 47 2.31 -27.88 1.24
N LYS A 48 1.97 -28.28 0.01
CA LYS A 48 2.74 -29.25 -0.78
C LYS A 48 3.76 -28.56 -1.70
N ARG A 49 3.55 -27.29 -2.03
CA ARG A 49 4.42 -26.49 -2.91
C ARG A 49 5.11 -25.37 -2.15
N GLY A 50 5.81 -25.72 -1.08
CA GLY A 50 6.69 -24.78 -0.36
C GLY A 50 5.95 -23.62 0.32
N PHE A 51 4.70 -23.84 0.76
CA PHE A 51 3.88 -22.83 1.43
C PHE A 51 3.57 -21.59 0.60
N SER A 52 3.46 -21.73 -0.74
CA SER A 52 3.07 -20.61 -1.60
C SER A 52 1.66 -20.12 -1.23
N ALA A 53 1.54 -18.82 -1.00
CA ALA A 53 0.27 -18.17 -0.65
C ALA A 53 -0.48 -17.68 -1.91
N LYS A 54 -1.79 -17.89 -1.93
CA LYS A 54 -2.72 -17.26 -2.85
C LYS A 54 -3.19 -15.96 -2.21
N TRP A 55 -2.91 -14.84 -2.86
CA TRP A 55 -3.29 -13.52 -2.36
C TRP A 55 -4.52 -12.97 -3.10
N VAL A 56 -5.43 -12.33 -2.36
CA VAL A 56 -6.59 -11.61 -2.90
C VAL A 56 -6.57 -10.15 -2.48
N VAL A 57 -6.98 -9.25 -3.36
CA VAL A 57 -7.06 -7.81 -3.05
C VAL A 57 -8.27 -7.53 -2.16
N ARG A 58 -8.06 -6.91 -1.00
CA ARG A 58 -9.13 -6.57 -0.04
C ARG A 58 -10.03 -5.44 -0.53
N ASP A 59 -9.43 -4.32 -0.95
CA ASP A 59 -10.16 -3.16 -1.48
C ASP A 59 -9.61 -2.75 -2.85
N ARG A 60 -10.31 -3.16 -3.91
CA ARG A 60 -9.94 -2.84 -5.30
C ARG A 60 -9.99 -1.33 -5.59
N ARG A 61 -10.81 -0.56 -4.87
CA ARG A 61 -10.93 0.90 -5.07
C ARG A 61 -9.73 1.63 -4.48
N VAL A 62 -9.23 1.19 -3.33
CA VAL A 62 -7.98 1.70 -2.77
C VAL A 62 -6.83 1.42 -3.73
N VAL A 63 -6.68 0.18 -4.18
CA VAL A 63 -5.59 -0.19 -5.11
C VAL A 63 -5.69 0.58 -6.43
N SER A 64 -6.87 0.74 -7.02
CA SER A 64 -7.01 1.51 -8.26
C SER A 64 -6.66 3.00 -8.09
N THR A 65 -7.03 3.59 -6.95
CA THR A 65 -6.69 4.97 -6.60
C THR A 65 -5.18 5.13 -6.44
N LEU A 66 -4.54 4.24 -5.67
CA LEU A 66 -3.09 4.26 -5.46
C LEU A 66 -2.33 4.03 -6.76
N LYS A 67 -2.77 3.10 -7.62
CA LYS A 67 -2.17 2.87 -8.95
C LYS A 67 -2.16 4.13 -9.80
N ARG A 68 -3.26 4.88 -9.80
CA ARG A 68 -3.35 6.14 -10.55
C ARG A 68 -2.37 7.17 -9.99
N ALA A 69 -2.34 7.35 -8.67
CA ALA A 69 -1.45 8.31 -8.02
C ALA A 69 0.03 7.98 -8.29
N VAL A 70 0.41 6.71 -8.18
CA VAL A 70 1.79 6.23 -8.40
C VAL A 70 2.25 6.44 -9.85
N ARG A 71 1.39 6.20 -10.85
CA ARG A 71 1.74 6.36 -12.28
C ARG A 71 2.15 7.78 -12.67
N GLU A 72 1.59 8.79 -12.00
CA GLU A 72 1.85 10.20 -12.28
C GLU A 72 2.91 10.80 -11.33
N ALA A 73 3.42 10.00 -10.38
CA ALA A 73 4.32 10.46 -9.33
C ALA A 73 5.77 10.59 -9.81
N ALA A 74 6.48 11.62 -9.34
CA ALA A 74 7.93 11.71 -9.54
C ALA A 74 8.72 10.76 -8.64
N ALA A 75 8.18 10.46 -7.46
CA ALA A 75 8.71 9.48 -6.52
C ALA A 75 7.58 8.96 -5.62
N VAL A 76 7.73 7.73 -5.14
CA VAL A 76 6.79 7.08 -4.22
C VAL A 76 7.54 6.72 -2.95
N TYR A 77 6.98 7.12 -1.81
CA TYR A 77 7.48 6.82 -0.48
C TYR A 77 6.47 5.89 0.22
N LEU A 78 6.89 4.69 0.58
CA LEU A 78 6.12 3.79 1.44
C LEU A 78 6.51 4.11 2.89
N ALA A 79 5.61 4.76 3.61
CA ALA A 79 5.84 5.27 4.96
C ALA A 79 4.97 4.53 5.99
N THR A 80 4.97 3.20 5.89
CA THR A 80 4.35 2.29 6.85
C THR A 80 5.11 2.27 8.16
N ASP A 81 4.54 1.65 9.19
CA ASP A 81 5.22 1.48 10.47
C ASP A 81 6.54 0.71 10.34
N PRO A 82 7.57 1.06 11.14
CA PRO A 82 8.88 0.42 11.11
C PRO A 82 8.87 -0.92 11.87
N ASP A 83 7.90 -1.76 11.58
CA ASP A 83 7.73 -3.09 12.14
C ASP A 83 7.43 -4.13 11.04
N ARG A 84 7.31 -5.40 11.44
CA ARG A 84 7.07 -6.50 10.50
C ARG A 84 5.75 -6.36 9.72
N GLU A 85 4.74 -5.76 10.34
CA GLU A 85 3.41 -5.63 9.73
C GLU A 85 3.43 -4.50 8.71
N GLY A 86 4.04 -3.38 9.07
CA GLY A 86 4.29 -2.28 8.14
C GLY A 86 5.12 -2.71 6.94
N GLU A 87 6.19 -3.49 7.14
CA GLU A 87 7.01 -4.00 6.04
C GLU A 87 6.22 -4.95 5.12
N ALA A 88 5.36 -5.80 5.68
CA ALA A 88 4.47 -6.67 4.88
C ALA A 88 3.48 -5.85 4.05
N ILE A 89 2.89 -4.78 4.62
CA ILE A 89 2.02 -3.85 3.89
C ILE A 89 2.79 -3.14 2.77
N ALA A 90 4.01 -2.67 3.05
CA ALA A 90 4.86 -2.02 2.05
C ALA A 90 5.21 -2.96 0.90
N PHE A 91 5.56 -4.22 1.21
CA PHE A 91 5.81 -5.26 0.22
C PHE A 91 4.56 -5.53 -0.65
N ASP A 92 3.39 -5.66 -0.05
CA ASP A 92 2.13 -5.85 -0.78
C ASP A 92 1.79 -4.67 -1.69
N LEU A 93 2.04 -3.44 -1.23
CA LEU A 93 1.89 -2.23 -2.04
C LEU A 93 2.85 -2.25 -3.22
N LEU A 94 4.12 -2.63 -3.01
CA LEU A 94 5.11 -2.74 -4.09
C LEU A 94 4.67 -3.75 -5.16
N GLU A 95 4.26 -4.94 -4.73
CA GLU A 95 3.79 -6.03 -5.60
C GLU A 95 2.55 -5.65 -6.41
N LEU A 96 1.64 -4.87 -5.82
CA LEU A 96 0.42 -4.47 -6.49
C LEU A 96 0.58 -3.25 -7.39
N LEU A 97 1.39 -2.27 -6.99
CA LEU A 97 1.47 -0.95 -7.60
C LEU A 97 2.62 -0.80 -8.61
N GLY A 98 3.63 -1.67 -8.53
CA GLY A 98 4.73 -1.79 -9.48
C GLY A 98 4.31 -2.24 -10.88
#